data_AF-A0A640KB58-F1
#
_entry.id   AF-A0A640KB58-F1
#
_cell.length_a   1.000
_cell.length_b   1.000
_cell.length_c   1.000
_cell.angle_alpha   90.00
_cell.angle_beta   90.00
_cell.angle_gamma   90.00
#
_symmetry.space_group_name_H-M   'P 1'
#
loop_
_entity.id
_entity.type
_entity.pdbx_description
1 polymer ?
#
loop_
_entity_poly.entity_id
_entity_poly.type
_entity_poly.pdbx_seq_one_letter_code
_entity_poly.pdbx_strand_id
1 'polypeptide(L)'
;MPVDYSKRLDALRELYERVQQEEANIPEDAYTAAGVKNKARLKDIEKEISATKKKVSHEIKKVTNEEIEKEIEELANKQNMTVEEFKENVMGKKRKKAVGRDFSQNKAQQRDRTEQRDLKETLRQVERGEFDMAVDYV
;
A
#
# COMPACT_ATOMS: atom_id res chain seq x y z
N MET A 1 7.18 16.34 -14.29
CA MET A 1 6.72 15.50 -15.42
C MET A 1 5.91 14.34 -14.85
N PRO A 2 4.77 13.96 -15.45
CA PRO A 2 4.09 12.73 -15.09
C PRO A 2 5.09 11.57 -15.26
N VAL A 3 5.19 10.70 -14.25
CA VAL A 3 6.08 9.56 -14.32
C VAL A 3 5.38 8.51 -15.19
N ASP A 4 5.95 8.19 -16.35
CA ASP A 4 5.40 7.14 -17.22
C ASP A 4 5.65 5.75 -16.60
N TYR A 5 4.72 5.32 -15.76
CA TYR A 5 4.75 3.97 -15.17
C TYR A 5 4.47 2.87 -16.19
N SER A 6 3.94 3.20 -17.37
CA SER A 6 3.68 2.26 -18.47
C SER A 6 4.95 1.55 -18.89
N LYS A 7 6.01 2.30 -19.21
CA LYS A 7 7.32 1.77 -19.63
C LYS A 7 7.93 0.85 -18.57
N ARG A 8 7.79 1.22 -17.28
CA ARG A 8 8.28 0.39 -16.17
C ARG A 8 7.44 -0.88 -15.99
N LEU A 9 6.13 -0.81 -16.19
CA LEU A 9 5.24 -1.98 -16.12
C LEU A 9 5.53 -2.97 -17.23
N ASP A 10 5.80 -2.49 -18.44
CA ASP A 10 6.15 -3.33 -19.58
C ASP A 10 7.51 -4.01 -19.35
N ALA A 11 8.52 -3.26 -18.90
CA ALA A 11 9.82 -3.83 -18.51
C ALA A 11 9.71 -4.88 -17.39
N LEU A 12 8.86 -4.65 -16.38
CA LEU A 12 8.59 -5.62 -15.31
C LEU A 12 7.89 -6.89 -15.82
N ARG A 13 7.01 -6.78 -16.82
CA ARG A 13 6.33 -7.93 -17.44
C ARG A 13 7.29 -8.76 -18.27
N GLU A 14 8.08 -8.12 -19.12
CA GLU A 14 9.10 -8.80 -19.93
C GLU A 14 10.10 -9.53 -19.02
N LEU A 15 10.51 -8.89 -17.93
CA LEU A 15 11.42 -9.51 -16.97
C LEU A 15 10.76 -10.69 -16.23
N TYR A 16 9.49 -10.57 -15.87
CA TYR A 16 8.73 -11.66 -15.27
C TYR A 16 8.68 -12.89 -16.19
N GLU A 17 8.39 -12.69 -17.48
CA GLU A 17 8.33 -13.76 -18.48
C GLU A 17 9.69 -14.44 -18.66
N ARG A 18 10.78 -13.67 -18.80
CA ARG A 18 12.13 -14.23 -18.94
C ARG A 18 12.58 -15.02 -17.71
N VAL A 19 12.27 -14.52 -16.50
CA VAL A 19 12.56 -15.23 -15.25
C VAL A 19 11.71 -16.49 -15.11
N GLN A 20 10.46 -16.46 -15.58
CA GLN A 20 9.56 -17.61 -15.57
C GLN A 20 10.00 -18.70 -16.57
N GLN A 21 10.59 -18.31 -17.70
CA GLN A 21 11.14 -19.24 -18.71
C GLN A 21 12.53 -19.80 -18.35
N GLU A 22 13.05 -19.48 -17.16
CA GLU A 22 14.38 -19.90 -16.69
C GLU A 22 15.51 -19.55 -17.68
N GLU A 23 15.41 -18.41 -18.36
CA GLU A 23 16.47 -17.94 -19.25
C GLU A 23 17.80 -17.78 -18.47
N ALA A 24 18.83 -18.51 -18.89
CA ALA A 24 20.09 -18.60 -18.16
C ALA A 24 20.88 -17.28 -18.11
N ASN A 25 20.69 -16.37 -19.07
CA ASN A 25 21.47 -15.15 -19.24
C ASN A 25 20.57 -13.91 -19.44
N ILE A 26 19.81 -13.54 -18.42
CA ILE A 26 19.06 -12.29 -18.44
C ILE A 26 20.05 -11.12 -18.23
N PRO A 27 20.11 -10.14 -19.15
CA PRO A 27 21.04 -9.01 -19.02
C PRO A 27 20.68 -8.13 -17.82
N GLU A 28 21.70 -7.58 -17.15
CA GLU A 28 21.51 -6.69 -15.99
C GLU A 28 20.65 -5.47 -16.33
N ASP A 29 20.75 -5.00 -17.58
CA ASP A 29 19.95 -3.89 -18.12
C ASP A 29 18.43 -4.15 -18.05
N ALA A 30 17.99 -5.41 -18.12
CA ALA A 30 16.58 -5.74 -17.98
C ALA A 30 16.11 -5.52 -16.52
N TYR A 31 16.95 -5.84 -15.53
CA TYR A 31 16.64 -5.62 -14.12
C TYR A 31 16.63 -4.13 -13.76
N THR A 32 17.59 -3.37 -14.28
CA THR A 32 17.67 -1.92 -14.06
C THR A 32 16.51 -1.17 -14.71
N ALA A 33 16.11 -1.56 -15.94
CA ALA A 33 14.94 -1.00 -16.62
C ALA A 33 13.63 -1.25 -15.85
N ALA A 34 13.50 -2.43 -15.24
CA ALA A 34 12.36 -2.78 -14.40
C ALA A 34 12.40 -2.09 -13.00
N GLY A 35 13.58 -1.61 -12.59
CA GLY A 35 13.82 -0.97 -11.31
C GLY A 35 13.95 -1.96 -10.15
N VAL A 36 14.34 -3.20 -10.44
CA VAL A 36 14.47 -4.32 -9.49
C VAL A 36 15.95 -4.66 -9.33
N LYS A 37 16.34 -5.28 -8.19
CA LYS A 37 17.71 -5.76 -7.98
C LYS A 37 18.10 -6.84 -8.98
N ASN A 38 19.39 -6.90 -9.35
CA ASN A 38 19.92 -8.00 -10.19
C ASN A 38 19.63 -9.35 -9.52
N LYS A 39 19.18 -10.33 -10.32
CA LYS A 39 18.77 -11.67 -9.85
C LYS A 39 17.63 -11.64 -8.81
N ALA A 40 16.70 -10.68 -8.92
CA ALA A 40 15.51 -10.66 -8.09
C ALA A 40 14.68 -11.94 -8.26
N ARG A 41 14.08 -12.41 -7.17
CA ARG A 41 13.21 -13.58 -7.19
C ARG A 41 11.90 -13.23 -7.90
N LEU A 42 11.27 -14.23 -8.50
CA LEU A 42 9.96 -14.10 -9.16
C LEU A 42 8.91 -13.39 -8.25
N LYS A 43 8.89 -13.75 -6.96
CA LYS A 43 8.00 -13.10 -5.95
C LYS A 43 8.30 -11.61 -5.73
N ASP A 44 9.54 -11.17 -5.87
CA ASP A 44 9.89 -9.77 -5.68
C ASP A 44 9.47 -8.93 -6.90
N ILE A 45 9.58 -9.52 -8.09
CA ILE A 45 9.09 -8.94 -9.36
C ILE A 45 7.56 -8.81 -9.33
N GLU A 46 6.84 -9.84 -8.88
CA GLU A 46 5.38 -9.79 -8.71
C GLU A 46 4.93 -8.70 -7.73
N LYS A 47 5.65 -8.55 -6.62
CA LYS A 47 5.38 -7.46 -5.65
C LYS A 47 5.58 -6.09 -6.30
N GLU A 48 6.65 -5.90 -7.07
CA GLU A 48 6.87 -4.63 -7.78
C GLU A 48 5.82 -4.36 -8.86
N ILE A 49 5.38 -5.36 -9.61
CA ILE A 49 4.24 -5.24 -10.55
C ILE A 49 2.98 -4.79 -9.81
N SER A 50 2.69 -5.40 -8.66
CA SER A 50 1.51 -5.02 -7.87
C SER A 50 1.61 -3.59 -7.32
N ALA A 51 2.81 -3.17 -6.90
CA ALA A 51 3.06 -1.84 -6.36
C ALA A 51 2.97 -0.76 -7.45
N THR A 52 3.53 -1.01 -8.62
CA THR A 52 3.45 -0.10 -9.77
C THR A 52 2.02 0.06 -10.28
N LYS A 53 1.24 -1.03 -10.41
CA LYS A 53 -0.21 -0.96 -10.73
C LYS A 53 -0.99 -0.11 -9.73
N LYS A 54 -0.69 -0.23 -8.43
CA LYS A 54 -1.33 0.60 -7.38
C LYS A 54 -1.01 2.08 -7.54
N LYS A 55 0.24 2.42 -7.87
CA LYS A 55 0.64 3.81 -8.14
C LYS A 55 -0.10 4.39 -9.34
N VAL A 56 -0.15 3.65 -10.46
CA VAL A 56 -0.92 4.05 -11.66
C VAL A 56 -2.39 4.28 -11.32
N SER A 57 -3.02 3.34 -10.61
CA SER A 57 -4.42 3.49 -10.21
C SER A 57 -4.63 4.72 -9.32
N HIS A 58 -3.71 5.02 -8.40
CA HIS A 58 -3.80 6.19 -7.54
C HIS A 58 -3.67 7.50 -8.34
N GLU A 59 -2.76 7.54 -9.31
CA GLU A 59 -2.59 8.73 -10.16
C GLU A 59 -3.79 8.96 -11.08
N ILE A 60 -4.30 7.91 -11.72
CA ILE A 60 -5.54 7.99 -12.51
C ILE A 60 -6.67 8.52 -11.63
N LYS A 61 -6.87 7.94 -10.45
CA LYS A 61 -7.91 8.40 -9.51
C LYS A 61 -7.74 9.86 -9.11
N LYS A 62 -6.50 10.32 -8.96
CA LYS A 62 -6.21 11.72 -8.62
C LYS A 62 -6.62 12.63 -9.78
N VAL A 63 -6.21 12.33 -11.00
CA VAL A 63 -6.57 13.09 -12.21
C VAL A 63 -8.08 13.11 -12.39
N THR A 64 -8.75 11.95 -12.31
CA THR A 64 -10.21 11.89 -12.45
C THR A 64 -10.93 12.66 -11.35
N ASN A 65 -10.41 12.64 -10.12
CA ASN A 65 -11.03 13.42 -9.04
C ASN A 65 -10.86 14.93 -9.26
N GLU A 66 -9.70 15.37 -9.74
CA GLU A 66 -9.45 16.78 -10.08
C GLU A 66 -10.36 17.23 -11.24
N GLU A 67 -10.56 16.38 -12.25
CA GLU A 67 -11.51 16.63 -13.36
C GLU A 67 -12.95 16.70 -12.86
N ILE A 68 -13.39 15.74 -12.05
CA ILE A 68 -14.71 15.74 -11.42
C ILE A 68 -14.91 16.99 -10.56
N GLU A 69 -13.89 17.44 -9.82
CA GLU A 69 -14.00 18.66 -9.01
C GLU A 69 -14.19 19.90 -9.87
N LYS A 70 -13.47 20.02 -10.99
CA LYS A 70 -13.68 21.11 -11.96
C LYS A 70 -15.07 21.07 -12.59
N GLU A 71 -15.53 19.89 -12.99
CA GLU A 71 -16.89 19.73 -13.54
C GLU A 71 -17.96 20.13 -12.52
N ILE A 72 -17.78 19.76 -11.24
CA ILE A 72 -18.69 20.17 -10.16
C ILE A 72 -18.65 21.69 -9.95
N GLU A 73 -17.48 22.32 -9.99
CA GLU A 73 -17.33 23.78 -9.91
C GLU A 73 -18.06 24.49 -11.05
N GLU A 74 -17.91 24.01 -12.28
CA GLU A 74 -18.61 24.55 -13.44
C GLU A 74 -20.13 24.39 -13.34
N LEU A 75 -20.60 23.25 -12.87
CA LEU A 75 -22.04 22.99 -12.67
C LEU A 75 -22.62 23.85 -11.54
N ALA A 76 -21.88 24.04 -10.44
CA ALA A 76 -22.27 24.91 -9.34
C ALA A 76 -22.37 26.38 -9.79
N ASN A 77 -21.38 26.84 -10.56
CA ASN A 77 -21.38 28.19 -11.16
C ASN A 77 -22.57 28.38 -12.11
N LYS A 78 -22.89 27.39 -12.96
CA LYS A 78 -24.06 27.45 -13.85
C LYS A 78 -25.40 27.52 -13.10
N GLN A 79 -25.45 26.99 -11.88
CA GLN A 79 -26.65 26.98 -11.05
C GLN A 79 -26.69 28.11 -10.01
N ASN A 80 -25.72 29.03 -10.01
CA ASN A 80 -25.58 30.12 -9.02
C ASN A 80 -25.58 29.62 -7.56
N MET A 81 -25.03 28.44 -7.30
CA MET A 81 -24.89 27.88 -5.95
C MET A 81 -23.42 27.73 -5.60
N THR A 82 -23.11 27.67 -4.31
CA THR A 82 -21.75 27.33 -3.89
C THR A 82 -21.45 25.84 -4.14
N VAL A 83 -20.17 25.50 -4.34
CA VAL A 83 -19.72 24.12 -4.57
C VAL A 83 -20.15 23.19 -3.43
N GLU A 84 -20.18 23.70 -2.20
CA GLU A 84 -20.60 22.95 -1.01
C GLU A 84 -22.10 22.66 -1.04
N GLU A 85 -22.93 23.68 -1.34
CA GLU A 85 -24.38 23.51 -1.48
C GLU A 85 -24.74 22.57 -2.64
N PHE A 86 -24.04 22.63 -3.77
CA PHE A 86 -24.26 21.70 -4.88
C PHE A 86 -23.89 20.25 -4.51
N LYS A 87 -22.77 20.06 -3.80
CA LYS A 87 -22.34 18.74 -3.32
C LYS A 87 -23.32 18.16 -2.27
N GLU A 88 -23.91 19.00 -1.42
CA GLU A 88 -24.90 18.57 -0.43
C GLU A 88 -26.31 18.35 -1.00
N ASN A 89 -26.81 19.30 -1.80
CA ASN A 89 -28.20 19.30 -2.25
C ASN A 89 -28.44 18.47 -3.52
N VAL A 90 -27.51 18.50 -4.48
CA VAL A 90 -27.71 17.87 -5.80
C VAL A 90 -27.05 16.51 -5.89
N MET A 91 -25.81 16.38 -5.40
CA MET A 91 -25.08 15.11 -5.44
C MET A 91 -25.48 14.13 -4.33
N GLY A 92 -26.34 14.55 -3.39
CA GLY A 92 -26.85 13.70 -2.30
C GLY A 92 -25.75 13.11 -1.41
N LYS A 93 -24.52 13.64 -1.47
CA LYS A 93 -23.40 13.21 -0.63
C LYS A 93 -23.56 13.83 0.76
N LYS A 94 -24.63 13.47 1.47
CA LYS A 94 -24.57 13.46 2.94
C LYS A 94 -23.40 12.57 3.28
N ARG A 95 -22.25 13.15 3.62
CA ARG A 95 -21.16 12.44 4.30
C ARG A 95 -21.81 11.87 5.56
N LYS A 96 -22.29 10.62 5.49
CA LYS A 96 -22.51 9.83 6.70
C LYS A 96 -21.15 9.84 7.37
N LYS A 97 -21.01 10.60 8.48
CA LYS A 97 -19.87 10.47 9.38
C LYS A 97 -19.66 8.96 9.50
N ALA A 98 -18.45 8.48 9.22
CA ALA A 98 -18.14 7.07 9.32
C ALA A 98 -18.26 6.64 10.79
N VAL A 99 -19.48 6.39 11.25
CA VAL A 99 -19.79 5.72 12.50
C VAL A 99 -19.39 4.28 12.26
N GLY A 100 -18.21 3.88 12.75
CA GLY A 100 -17.70 2.52 12.61
C GLY A 100 -16.23 2.37 12.19
N ARG A 101 -15.44 3.44 12.02
CA ARG A 101 -13.97 3.32 12.15
C ARG A 101 -13.59 3.46 13.62
N ASP A 102 -13.99 2.46 14.38
CA ASP A 102 -13.70 2.37 15.80
C ASP A 102 -12.19 2.20 15.99
N PHE A 103 -11.54 3.30 16.35
CA PHE A 103 -10.17 3.34 16.85
C PHE A 103 -9.90 2.32 17.98
N SER A 104 -10.95 1.82 18.64
CA SER A 104 -10.88 0.79 19.69
C SER A 104 -10.54 -0.61 19.13
N GLN A 105 -11.06 -1.01 17.98
CA GLN A 105 -10.79 -2.35 17.41
C GLN A 105 -9.33 -2.50 16.98
N ASN A 106 -8.73 -1.43 16.43
CA ASN A 106 -7.31 -1.42 16.06
C ASN A 106 -6.39 -1.49 17.29
N LYS A 107 -6.78 -0.85 18.41
CA LYS A 107 -6.01 -0.93 19.67
C LYS A 107 -6.08 -2.32 20.29
N ALA A 108 -7.23 -2.99 20.23
CA ALA A 108 -7.38 -4.36 20.73
C ALA A 108 -6.49 -5.33 19.93
N GLN A 109 -6.58 -5.30 18.60
CA GLN A 109 -5.73 -6.14 17.74
C GLN A 109 -4.23 -5.85 17.89
N GLN A 110 -3.86 -4.61 18.21
CA GLN A 110 -2.47 -4.23 18.43
C GLN A 110 -1.94 -4.78 19.77
N ARG A 111 -2.78 -4.78 20.82
CA ARG A 111 -2.46 -5.39 22.12
C ARG A 111 -2.30 -6.90 22.03
N ASP A 112 -3.22 -7.58 21.34
CA ASP A 112 -3.14 -9.04 21.16
C ASP A 112 -1.84 -9.46 20.45
N ARG A 113 -1.38 -8.65 19.48
CA ARG A 113 -0.12 -8.91 18.76
C ARG A 113 1.13 -8.63 19.59
N THR A 114 1.10 -7.66 20.50
CA THR A 114 2.22 -7.42 21.42
C THR A 114 2.30 -8.54 22.45
N GLU A 115 1.17 -8.92 23.04
CA GLU A 115 1.10 -10.00 24.03
C GLU A 115 1.58 -11.35 23.47
N GLN A 116 1.22 -11.67 22.22
CA GLN A 116 1.71 -12.88 21.55
C GLN A 116 3.23 -12.87 21.27
N ARG A 117 3.82 -11.69 21.06
CA ARG A 117 5.28 -11.56 20.87
C ARG A 117 6.00 -11.72 22.20
N ASP A 118 5.53 -11.05 23.24
CA ASP A 118 6.11 -11.12 24.58
C ASP A 118 6.08 -12.56 25.09
N LEU A 119 4.96 -13.28 24.93
CA LEU A 119 4.85 -14.69 25.30
C LEU A 119 5.85 -15.59 24.54
N LYS A 120 6.10 -15.29 23.26
CA LYS A 120 7.04 -16.06 22.44
C LYS A 120 8.49 -15.78 22.84
N GLU A 121 8.80 -14.55 23.24
CA GLU A 121 10.12 -14.16 23.72
C GLU A 121 10.41 -14.76 25.10
N THR A 122 9.44 -14.75 26.02
CA THR A 122 9.60 -15.40 27.34
C THR A 122 9.79 -16.91 27.19
N LEU A 123 9.00 -17.57 26.34
CA LEU A 123 9.19 -19.00 26.05
C LEU A 123 10.58 -19.30 25.49
N ARG A 124 11.12 -18.43 24.62
CA ARG A 124 12.50 -18.58 24.10
C ARG A 124 13.56 -18.38 25.17
N GLN A 125 13.38 -17.46 26.11
CA GLN A 125 14.30 -17.24 27.23
C GLN A 125 14.30 -18.46 28.17
N VAL A 126 13.11 -19.01 28.46
CA VAL A 126 12.92 -20.24 29.23
C VAL A 126 13.62 -21.43 28.56
N GLU A 127 13.40 -21.63 27.25
CA GLU A 127 14.03 -22.71 26.47
C GLU A 127 15.56 -22.58 26.38
N ARG A 128 16.08 -21.34 26.40
CA ARG A 128 17.53 -21.06 26.42
C ARG A 128 18.15 -21.21 27.81
N GLY A 129 17.35 -21.37 28.87
CA GLY A 129 17.85 -21.45 30.24
C GLY A 129 18.46 -20.15 30.76
N GLU A 130 18.14 -19.01 30.14
CA GLU A 130 18.60 -17.69 30.54
C GLU A 130 17.70 -17.16 31.67
N PHE A 131 17.82 -17.74 32.86
CA PHE A 131 17.24 -17.16 34.07
C PHE A 131 18.35 -16.50 34.88
N ASP A 132 18.20 -15.21 35.14
CA ASP A 132 19.05 -14.49 36.06
C ASP A 132 18.73 -15.01 37.47
N MET A 133 19.58 -15.90 38.02
CA MET A 133 19.43 -16.46 39.37
C MET A 133 19.83 -15.45 40.45
N ALA A 134 19.29 -14.23 40.38
CA ALA A 134 19.38 -13.29 41.49
C ALA A 134 18.32 -13.69 42.53
N VAL A 135 18.65 -14.68 43.36
CA VAL A 135 17.88 -15.03 44.55
C VAL A 135 18.43 -14.20 45.71
N ASP A 136 17.71 -13.16 46.10
CA ASP A 136 17.99 -12.46 47.35
C ASP A 136 17.64 -13.40 48.51
N TYR A 137 18.67 -13.93 49.18
CA TYR A 137 18.50 -14.63 50.44
C TYR A 137 18.22 -13.60 51.54
N VAL A 138 17.04 -13.73 52.19
CA VAL A 138 16.69 -13.05 53.44
C VAL A 138 17.40 -13.71 54.61
#